data_AF-A0A9D1W9Z9-F1
#
_entry.id   AF-A0A9D1W9Z9-F1
#
_cell.length_a   1.000
_cell.length_b   1.000
_cell.length_c   1.000
_cell.angle_alpha   90.00
_cell.angle_beta   90.00
_cell.angle_gamma   90.00
#
_symmetry.space_group_name_H-M   'P 1'
#
loop_
_entity.id
_entity.type
_entity.pdbx_description
1 polymer ?
#
loop_
_entity_poly.entity_id
_entity_poly.type
_entity_poly.pdbx_seq_one_letter_code
_entity_poly.pdbx_strand_id
1 'polypeptide(L)'
;YAGKQIISASSEKEMRTPRNAQSKYGLALLENTDIIPGVTLVGHTGDAYGLYSNMYFDPAIGLGIVAITNGCVSGFDGDDLEFSKEVVSYLYAAFKE
;
A
#
# COMPACT_ATOMS: atom_id res chain seq x y z
N TYR A 1 -6.16 19.39 9.46
CA TYR A 1 -7.44 18.90 8.88
C TYR A 1 -8.31 18.40 10.04
N ALA A 2 -9.48 18.99 10.29
CA ALA A 2 -10.31 18.68 11.46
C ALA A 2 -11.17 17.41 11.25
N GLY A 3 -10.54 16.28 10.93
CA GLY A 3 -11.22 15.00 10.68
C GLY A 3 -12.14 14.97 9.44
N LYS A 4 -12.06 15.97 8.56
CA LYS A 4 -12.88 16.04 7.35
C LYS A 4 -12.33 15.11 6.27
N GLN A 5 -13.22 14.33 5.65
CA GLN A 5 -12.88 13.53 4.47
C GLN A 5 -12.56 14.45 3.28
N ILE A 6 -11.51 14.11 2.53
CA ILE A 6 -11.06 14.89 1.36
C ILE A 6 -11.95 14.59 0.15
N ILE A 7 -12.38 13.33 0.00
CA ILE A 7 -13.23 12.83 -1.08
C ILE A 7 -14.39 12.00 -0.50
N SER A 8 -15.45 11.80 -1.28
CA SER A 8 -16.56 10.94 -0.87
C SER A 8 -16.15 9.46 -0.89
N ALA A 9 -16.87 8.64 -0.13
CA ALA A 9 -16.68 7.18 -0.15
C ALA A 9 -16.86 6.56 -1.56
N SER A 10 -17.73 7.14 -2.40
CA SER A 10 -17.88 6.71 -3.79
C SER A 10 -16.62 7.01 -4.61
N SER A 11 -16.05 8.21 -4.46
CA SER A 11 -14.83 8.59 -5.17
C SER A 11 -13.61 7.80 -4.70
N GLU A 12 -13.50 7.53 -3.39
CA GLU A 12 -12.46 6.64 -2.84
C GLU A 12 -12.53 5.25 -3.48
N LYS A 13 -13.73 4.65 -3.54
CA LYS A 13 -13.93 3.33 -4.15
C LYS A 13 -13.54 3.33 -5.63
N GLU A 14 -13.88 4.38 -6.37
CA GLU A 14 -13.48 4.53 -7.78
C GLU A 14 -11.96 4.68 -7.94
N MET A 15 -11.24 5.27 -6.97
CA MET A 15 -9.79 5.38 -7.01
C MET A 15 -9.09 4.04 -6.85
N ARG A 16 -9.57 3.16 -5.97
CA ARG A 16 -8.96 1.86 -5.74
C ARG A 16 -9.45 0.73 -6.65
N THR A 17 -10.55 0.93 -7.38
CA THR A 17 -11.09 -0.11 -8.27
C THR A 17 -10.20 -0.26 -9.52
N PRO A 18 -9.64 -1.46 -9.78
CA PRO A 18 -8.84 -1.70 -10.98
C PRO A 18 -9.59 -1.35 -12.27
N ARG A 19 -8.96 -0.58 -13.15
CA ARG A 19 -9.48 -0.24 -14.50
C ARG A 19 -8.96 -1.16 -15.59
N ASN A 20 -7.91 -1.90 -15.28
CA ASN A 20 -7.33 -2.92 -16.11
C ASN A 20 -6.99 -4.13 -15.22
N ALA A 21 -7.53 -5.30 -15.57
CA ALA A 21 -7.37 -6.52 -14.77
C ALA A 21 -5.92 -7.05 -14.76
N GLN A 22 -5.14 -6.77 -15.81
CA GLN A 22 -3.74 -7.19 -15.90
C GLN A 22 -2.84 -6.32 -15.02
N SER A 23 -3.04 -5.00 -15.05
CA SER A 23 -2.20 -4.08 -14.26
C SER A 23 -2.65 -3.96 -12.81
N LYS A 24 -3.90 -4.32 -12.50
CA LYS A 24 -4.53 -4.15 -11.18
C LYS A 24 -4.56 -2.70 -10.67
N TYR A 25 -4.28 -1.72 -11.54
CA TYR A 25 -4.30 -0.30 -11.20
C TYR A 25 -5.70 0.31 -11.33
N GLY A 26 -6.11 1.03 -10.28
CA GLY A 26 -7.18 2.02 -10.32
C GLY A 26 -6.67 3.40 -10.74
N LEU A 27 -7.11 4.46 -10.07
CA LEU A 27 -6.63 5.83 -10.28
C LEU A 27 -5.43 6.09 -9.37
N ALA A 28 -4.23 5.85 -9.89
CA ALA A 28 -2.94 6.00 -9.21
C ALA A 28 -2.75 5.10 -7.97
N LEU A 29 -3.57 4.07 -7.81
CA LEU A 29 -3.47 3.07 -6.75
C LEU A 29 -3.45 1.68 -7.35
N LEU A 30 -2.57 0.83 -6.84
CA LEU A 30 -2.40 -0.58 -7.19
C LEU A 30 -3.09 -1.45 -6.15
N GLU A 31 -3.86 -2.43 -6.60
CA GLU A 31 -4.30 -3.55 -5.76
C GLU A 31 -3.17 -4.59 -5.66
N ASN A 32 -2.70 -4.88 -4.45
CA ASN A 32 -1.61 -5.81 -4.15
C ASN A 32 -2.09 -6.89 -3.16
N THR A 33 -1.90 -8.15 -3.56
CA THR A 33 -2.27 -9.36 -2.80
C THR A 33 -1.07 -10.15 -2.29
N ASP A 34 0.14 -9.64 -2.55
CA ASP A 34 1.38 -10.39 -2.48
C ASP A 34 2.22 -10.01 -1.25
N ILE A 35 1.85 -8.91 -0.56
CA ILE A 35 2.50 -8.44 0.68
C ILE A 35 2.09 -9.32 1.86
N ILE A 36 0.79 -9.47 2.10
CA ILE A 36 0.23 -10.21 3.24
C ILE A 36 -0.71 -11.29 2.69
N PRO A 37 -0.44 -12.60 2.93
CA PRO A 37 -1.26 -13.67 2.39
C PRO A 37 -2.74 -13.55 2.79
N GLY A 38 -3.61 -13.57 1.80
CA GLY A 38 -5.06 -13.51 1.99
C GLY A 38 -5.62 -12.12 2.30
N VAL A 39 -4.79 -11.07 2.28
CA VAL A 39 -5.21 -9.68 2.47
C VAL A 39 -5.00 -8.91 1.18
N THR A 40 -6.05 -8.24 0.72
CA THR A 40 -5.97 -7.30 -0.41
C THR A 40 -5.64 -5.91 0.12
N LEU A 41 -4.42 -5.46 -0.14
CA LEU A 41 -4.00 -4.09 0.15
C LEU A 41 -4.14 -3.23 -1.10
N VAL A 42 -4.40 -1.94 -0.91
CA VAL A 42 -4.43 -0.96 -1.99
C VAL A 42 -3.42 0.13 -1.69
N GLY A 43 -2.62 0.53 -2.66
CA GLY A 43 -1.52 1.43 -2.37
C GLY A 43 -0.64 1.82 -3.54
N HIS A 44 0.56 2.28 -3.23
CA HIS A 44 1.60 2.56 -4.21
C HIS A 44 2.98 2.47 -3.54
N THR A 45 3.97 2.02 -4.31
CA THR A 45 5.38 2.05 -3.91
C THR A 45 6.06 3.30 -4.46
N GLY A 46 7.15 3.74 -3.84
CA GLY A 46 7.95 4.84 -4.36
C GLY A 46 9.43 4.50 -4.24
N ASP A 47 10.15 4.65 -5.34
CA ASP A 47 11.61 4.50 -5.43
C ASP A 47 12.18 5.78 -6.05
N ALA A 48 12.99 6.50 -5.29
CA ALA A 48 13.71 7.66 -5.79
C ALA A 48 15.03 7.86 -5.05
N TYR A 49 16.15 7.81 -5.78
CA TYR A 49 17.48 8.23 -5.29
C TYR A 49 17.92 7.56 -3.98
N GLY A 50 17.61 6.27 -3.79
CA GLY A 50 17.95 5.49 -2.59
C GLY A 50 16.93 5.60 -1.45
N LEU A 51 15.85 6.36 -1.65
CA LEU A 51 14.66 6.34 -0.81
C LEU A 51 13.66 5.32 -1.37
N TYR A 52 13.16 4.47 -0.47
CA TYR A 52 12.08 3.53 -0.74
C TYR A 52 10.89 3.83 0.15
N SER A 53 9.69 3.77 -0.40
CA SER A 53 8.45 4.01 0.33
C SER A 53 7.36 3.05 -0.09
N ASN A 54 6.55 2.64 0.88
CA ASN A 54 5.37 1.82 0.70
C ASN A 54 4.21 2.51 1.39
N MET A 55 3.17 2.85 0.64
CA MET A 55 1.90 3.32 1.17
C MET A 55 0.83 2.29 0.83
N TYR A 56 0.25 1.65 1.84
CA TYR A 56 -0.83 0.68 1.68
C TYR A 56 -1.96 0.93 2.67
N PHE A 57 -3.17 0.61 2.26
CA PHE A 57 -4.32 0.58 3.14
C PHE A 57 -5.18 -0.64 2.87
N ASP A 58 -5.78 -1.17 3.93
CA ASP A 58 -6.80 -2.20 3.90
C ASP A 58 -8.18 -1.53 4.04
N PRO A 59 -8.95 -1.43 2.94
CA PRO A 59 -10.26 -0.79 2.97
C PRO A 59 -11.30 -1.59 3.76
N ALA A 60 -11.06 -2.88 4.07
CA ALA A 60 -12.01 -3.70 4.81
C ALA A 60 -12.01 -3.38 6.31
N ILE A 61 -10.83 -3.07 6.87
CA ILE A 61 -10.67 -2.76 8.30
C ILE A 61 -10.34 -1.28 8.57
N GLY A 62 -10.09 -0.48 7.52
CA GLY A 62 -9.78 0.94 7.66
C GLY A 62 -8.39 1.22 8.22
N LEU A 63 -7.44 0.30 8.03
CA LEU A 63 -6.04 0.43 8.46
C LEU A 63 -5.17 0.93 7.30
N GLY A 64 -4.37 1.97 7.55
CA GLY A 64 -3.39 2.49 6.59
C GLY A 64 -1.98 2.49 7.18
N ILE A 65 -1.00 2.10 6.36
CA ILE A 65 0.41 2.01 6.72
C ILE A 65 1.22 2.78 5.68
N VAL A 66 2.14 3.61 6.17
CA VAL A 66 3.17 4.26 5.36
C VAL A 66 4.53 3.92 5.97
N ALA A 67 5.37 3.24 5.21
CA ALA A 67 6.75 2.95 5.57
C ALA A 67 7.68 3.67 4.59
N ILE A 68 8.63 4.45 5.11
CA ILE A 68 9.62 5.18 4.30
C ILE A 68 10.99 4.86 4.88
N THR A 69 11.91 4.45 4.01
CA THR A 69 13.30 4.13 4.37
C THR A 69 14.26 4.77 3.38
N ASN A 70 15.49 5.03 3.83
CA ASN A 70 16.56 5.56 3.01
C ASN A 70 17.87 4.87 3.40
N GLY A 71 18.72 4.57 2.42
CA GLY A 71 20.05 4.00 2.65
C GLY A 71 20.02 2.52 3.06
N CYS A 72 18.93 1.81 2.76
CA CYS A 72 18.82 0.37 2.96
C CYS A 72 19.35 -0.36 1.72
N VAL A 73 20.21 -1.37 1.92
CA VAL A 73 20.55 -2.36 0.89
C VAL A 73 19.65 -3.56 1.11
N SER A 74 18.63 -3.72 0.27
CA SER A 74 17.66 -4.81 0.34
C SER A 74 17.50 -5.47 -1.02
N GLY A 75 17.14 -6.76 -1.01
CA GLY A 75 16.62 -7.44 -2.19
C GLY A 75 15.22 -6.95 -2.55
N PHE A 76 14.76 -7.40 -3.72
CA PHE A 76 13.41 -7.20 -4.22
C PHE A 76 12.73 -8.57 -4.37
N ASP A 77 11.49 -8.66 -3.92
CA ASP A 77 10.58 -9.77 -4.17
C ASP A 77 9.50 -9.27 -5.14
N GLY A 78 9.72 -9.50 -6.44
CA GLY A 78 8.93 -8.85 -7.48
C GLY A 78 9.21 -7.35 -7.53
N ASP A 79 8.15 -6.54 -7.44
CA ASP A 79 8.22 -5.07 -7.42
C ASP A 79 8.35 -4.49 -5.99
N ASP A 80 8.30 -5.34 -4.97
CA ASP A 80 8.32 -4.93 -3.57
C ASP A 80 9.72 -5.07 -2.97
N LEU A 81 10.18 -4.03 -2.26
CA LEU A 81 11.41 -4.09 -1.47
C LEU A 81 11.20 -5.04 -0.29
N GLU A 82 12.00 -6.10 -0.17
CA GLU A 82 11.85 -7.14 0.86
C GLU A 82 11.75 -6.55 2.27
N PHE A 83 12.68 -5.66 2.63
CA PHE A 83 12.66 -4.97 3.93
C PHE A 83 11.34 -4.23 4.18
N SER A 84 10.86 -3.48 3.20
CA SER A 84 9.61 -2.72 3.36
C SER A 84 8.39 -3.62 3.45
N LYS A 85 8.39 -4.77 2.75
CA LYS A 85 7.33 -5.80 2.84
C LYS A 85 7.26 -6.42 4.23
N GLU A 86 8.41 -6.72 4.84
CA GLU A 86 8.47 -7.21 6.23
C GLU A 86 7.94 -6.17 7.23
N VAL A 87 8.36 -4.91 7.08
CA VAL A 87 7.91 -3.81 7.95
C VAL A 87 6.39 -3.62 7.85
N VAL A 88 5.84 -3.58 6.63
CA VAL A 88 4.38 -3.46 6.42
C VAL A 88 3.64 -4.63 7.05
N SER A 89 4.13 -5.86 6.87
CA SER A 89 3.52 -7.07 7.43
C SER A 89 3.53 -7.06 8.96
N TYR A 90 4.64 -6.66 9.57
CA TYR A 90 4.77 -6.54 11.02
C TYR A 90 3.81 -5.49 11.59
N LEU A 91 3.78 -4.29 10.98
CA LEU A 91 2.89 -3.21 11.42
C LEU A 91 1.42 -3.62 11.25
N TYR A 92 1.06 -4.23 10.13
CA TYR A 92 -0.31 -4.70 9.92
C TYR A 92 -0.72 -5.71 11.00
N ALA A 93 0.13 -6.69 11.31
CA ALA A 93 -0.16 -7.66 12.37
C ALA A 93 -0.35 -7.00 13.75
N ALA A 94 0.41 -5.94 14.04
CA ALA A 94 0.35 -5.22 15.31
C ALA A 94 -0.88 -4.32 15.48
N PHE A 95 -1.50 -3.88 14.38
CA PHE A 95 -2.55 -2.84 14.40
C PHE A 95 -3.88 -3.25 13.74
N LYS A 96 -4.04 -4.49 13.29
CA LYS A 96 -5.28 -4.98 12.66
C LYS A 96 -6.44 -5.27 13.61
N GLU A 97 -6.25 -5.07 14.92
CA GLU A 97 -7.27 -5.30 15.97
C GLU A 97 -8.15 -4.07 16.24
#